data_AF-L5KIX6-F1
#
_entry.id   AF-L5KIX6-F1
#
_cell.length_a   1.000
_cell.length_b   1.000
_cell.length_c   1.000
_cell.angle_alpha   90.00
_cell.angle_beta   90.00
_cell.angle_gamma   90.00
#
_symmetry.space_group_name_H-M   'P 1'
#
loop_
_entity.id
_entity.type
_entity.pdbx_description
1 polymer ?
#
loop_
_entity_poly.entity_id
_entity_poly.type
_entity_poly.pdbx_seq_one_letter_code
_entity_poly.pdbx_strand_id
1 'polypeptide(L)'
;MAYDPARVTEPTGKAHWPLSAYVDVIISVDTASKDLNDIKVKVSYFRRHEDDALGHSVLYLTGVDISLDVDTGRKGKVKRGQGDKKSWRWGPEGYGAILLVNCDRDSLRSRGLDHADSQLTSLDDLKDMSPMVLTCDGPDKLFDNHMLVLNVSYSDSKRLGVFCARGGNSLSDYKQVLGPHHQSYKVERQPGERKISFYVEGLTFPDADFVGLVSLSVSLVDTETLPEVPLFTDTVVFRMAPWIMTPNTQPPLELYVCSVIDPHGSNEKFLEDMSDLALKANCKLIICPLTANQNDRWIQDEMEFGYVEAPHKSFPVVFDSPRDRGLKDFPKKILGPDFGYVTREVPFSGASGLDSFGNLDVSPPVTVGSKAYPLGRILIGSSYPKSGGRRMARVVRDFLKAQQVQAPVELYSDWLSVGHVDEFLSFVPTSDQKKCIDWNREVLKRELGLTEQDIVDIPQLFFLRGSYAEAFFPDMVNMVVLGKYLGIPKPFGPIVNGRCCLEEKVRSLLEPLGLHCTFINDYLSYHKLLGEIHCGTNVLRKPFPFKWWHMVP
;
A
#
# COMPACT_ATOMS: atom_id res chain seq x y z
N MET A 1 -26.19 15.82 18.06
CA MET A 1 -26.56 16.61 16.86
C MET A 1 -25.50 17.69 16.70
N ALA A 2 -24.88 17.82 15.52
CA ALA A 2 -24.04 18.98 15.25
C ALA A 2 -24.95 20.21 15.08
N TYR A 3 -24.62 21.32 15.74
CA TYR A 3 -25.32 22.59 15.60
C TYR A 3 -25.26 23.07 14.14
N ASP A 4 -26.43 23.31 13.52
CA ASP A 4 -26.55 23.89 12.18
C ASP A 4 -27.14 25.30 12.30
N PRO A 5 -26.32 26.36 12.19
CA PRO A 5 -26.79 27.74 12.31
C PRO A 5 -27.79 28.14 11.23
N ALA A 6 -27.91 27.39 10.12
CA ALA A 6 -28.93 27.64 9.09
C ALA A 6 -30.33 27.16 9.52
N ARG A 7 -30.43 26.31 10.55
CA ARG A 7 -31.69 25.75 11.07
C ARG A 7 -32.13 26.37 12.39
N VAL A 8 -31.28 27.20 13.00
CA VAL A 8 -31.53 27.83 14.30
C VAL A 8 -31.49 29.34 14.10
N THR A 9 -32.62 30.02 14.29
CA THR A 9 -32.71 31.47 14.10
C THR A 9 -32.03 32.16 15.28
N GLU A 10 -31.00 32.96 15.03
CA GLU A 10 -30.37 33.75 16.07
C GLU A 10 -31.35 34.84 16.57
N PRO A 11 -31.58 34.94 17.89
CA PRO A 11 -32.41 35.98 18.46
C PRO A 11 -32.00 37.41 18.08
N THR A 12 -32.83 38.13 17.32
CA THR A 12 -32.64 39.56 17.11
C THR A 12 -33.21 40.36 18.29
N GLY A 13 -32.36 40.66 19.27
CA GLY A 13 -32.64 41.65 20.32
C GLY A 13 -33.29 41.11 21.59
N LYS A 14 -34.03 41.98 22.30
CA LYS A 14 -34.60 41.72 23.64
C LYS A 14 -36.03 41.16 23.59
N ALA A 15 -36.46 40.60 22.47
CA ALA A 15 -37.81 40.07 22.33
C ALA A 15 -38.05 38.95 23.35
N HIS A 16 -39.26 38.85 23.89
CA HIS A 16 -39.64 37.73 24.76
C HIS A 16 -40.16 36.57 23.92
N TRP A 17 -39.77 35.35 24.27
CA TRP A 17 -40.29 34.11 23.65
C TRP A 17 -41.36 33.47 24.53
N PRO A 18 -42.37 32.81 23.93
CA PRO A 18 -43.36 32.06 24.70
C PRO A 18 -42.69 30.88 25.40
N LEU A 19 -43.03 30.66 26.67
CA LEU A 19 -42.59 29.46 27.41
C LEU A 19 -43.42 28.26 26.94
N SER A 20 -42.84 27.45 26.04
CA SER A 20 -43.51 26.33 25.37
C SER A 20 -42.57 25.13 25.29
N ALA A 21 -43.11 23.91 25.45
CA ALA A 21 -42.36 22.67 25.29
C ALA A 21 -41.87 22.42 23.85
N TYR A 22 -42.33 23.22 22.88
CA TYR A 22 -41.91 23.15 21.48
C TYR A 22 -40.82 24.19 21.14
N VAL A 23 -40.30 24.91 22.14
CA VAL A 23 -39.24 25.90 21.96
C VAL A 23 -37.94 25.36 22.54
N ASP A 24 -36.97 25.12 21.66
CA ASP A 24 -35.61 24.73 22.04
C ASP A 24 -34.67 25.94 22.04
N VAL A 25 -33.75 25.99 23.00
CA VAL A 25 -32.69 26.99 23.08
C VAL A 25 -31.34 26.28 23.01
N ILE A 26 -30.55 26.61 21.99
CA ILE A 26 -29.20 26.08 21.81
C ILE A 26 -28.20 27.19 22.12
N ILE A 27 -27.23 26.87 22.98
CA ILE A 27 -26.15 27.78 23.34
C ILE A 27 -24.87 27.25 22.70
N SER A 28 -24.21 28.10 21.91
CA SER A 28 -22.89 27.81 21.33
C SER A 28 -21.85 28.70 21.99
N VAL A 29 -20.70 28.13 22.32
CA VAL A 29 -19.54 28.85 22.85
C VAL A 29 -18.46 28.84 21.78
N ASP A 30 -17.92 30.01 21.45
CA ASP A 30 -16.98 30.21 20.35
C ASP A 30 -15.50 30.16 20.76
N THR A 31 -15.22 30.30 22.07
CA THR A 31 -13.86 30.26 22.62
C THR A 31 -13.75 29.36 23.85
N ALA A 32 -12.59 28.73 24.05
CA ALA A 32 -12.29 28.03 25.30
C ALA A 32 -12.28 29.01 26.49
N SER A 33 -12.90 28.62 27.59
CA SER A 33 -12.96 29.38 28.83
C SER A 33 -11.59 29.55 29.47
N LYS A 34 -11.38 30.66 30.18
CA LYS A 34 -10.16 30.90 30.96
C LYS A 34 -10.26 30.33 32.36
N ASP A 35 -11.46 30.38 32.93
CA ASP A 35 -11.77 29.91 34.26
C ASP A 35 -13.02 29.00 34.25
N LEU A 36 -13.19 28.20 35.31
CA LEU A 36 -14.41 27.43 35.49
C LEU A 36 -15.61 28.38 35.63
N ASN A 37 -16.70 28.05 34.92
CA ASN A 37 -17.99 28.74 35.03
C ASN A 37 -17.94 30.24 34.67
N ASP A 38 -17.04 30.64 33.78
CA ASP A 38 -16.82 32.04 33.39
C ASP A 38 -17.88 32.58 32.41
N ILE A 39 -18.64 31.71 31.75
CA ILE A 39 -19.74 32.08 30.86
C ILE A 39 -21.07 31.95 31.61
N LYS A 40 -21.92 32.97 31.49
CA LYS A 40 -23.21 33.05 32.20
C LYS A 40 -24.36 33.28 31.23
N VAL A 41 -25.35 32.40 31.27
CA VAL A 41 -26.63 32.57 30.59
C VAL A 41 -27.73 32.75 31.63
N LYS A 42 -28.44 33.88 31.55
CA LYS A 42 -29.55 34.20 32.44
C LYS A 42 -30.87 34.14 31.68
N VAL A 43 -31.76 33.26 32.11
CA VAL A 43 -33.15 33.19 31.63
C VAL A 43 -34.03 33.92 32.64
N SER A 44 -34.85 34.85 32.16
CA SER A 44 -35.78 35.61 33.00
C SER A 44 -37.21 35.31 32.56
N TYR A 45 -38.08 34.97 33.51
CA TYR A 45 -39.46 34.61 33.24
C TYR A 45 -40.38 35.78 33.57
N PHE A 46 -41.31 36.08 32.68
CA PHE A 46 -42.21 37.23 32.80
C PHE A 46 -43.67 36.76 32.77
N ARG A 47 -44.53 37.46 33.50
CA ARG A 47 -45.99 37.35 33.30
C ARG A 47 -46.41 38.26 32.15
N ARG A 48 -47.52 37.93 31.50
CA ARG A 48 -48.10 38.75 30.44
C ARG A 48 -48.42 40.16 30.98
N HIS A 49 -47.89 41.20 30.32
CA HIS A 49 -48.08 42.63 30.64
C HIS A 49 -47.40 43.13 31.94
N GLU A 50 -46.43 42.39 32.48
CA GLU A 50 -45.58 42.86 33.58
C GLU A 50 -44.14 43.09 33.06
N ASP A 51 -43.53 44.23 33.42
CA ASP A 51 -42.16 44.57 33.02
C ASP A 51 -41.10 43.92 33.93
N ASP A 52 -41.49 43.51 35.13
CA ASP A 52 -40.61 42.86 36.11
C ASP A 52 -40.59 41.34 35.90
N ALA A 53 -39.39 40.76 36.04
CA ALA A 53 -39.24 39.31 35.98
C ALA A 53 -39.80 38.64 37.25
N LEU A 54 -40.66 37.65 37.07
CA LEU A 54 -41.19 36.80 38.15
C LEU A 54 -40.09 35.96 38.81
N GLY A 55 -39.04 35.65 38.07
CA GLY A 55 -37.94 34.81 38.52
C GLY A 55 -36.85 34.68 37.47
N HIS A 56 -35.72 34.11 37.89
CA HIS A 56 -34.55 33.91 37.06
C HIS A 56 -33.99 32.50 37.22
N SER A 57 -33.56 31.92 36.10
CA SER A 57 -32.65 30.78 36.08
C SER A 57 -31.29 31.25 35.58
N VAL A 58 -30.22 30.78 36.20
CA VAL A 58 -28.86 31.09 35.77
C VAL A 58 -28.16 29.78 35.45
N LEU A 59 -27.61 29.69 34.25
CA LEU A 59 -26.76 28.62 33.78
C LEU A 59 -25.34 29.16 33.67
N TYR A 60 -24.39 28.47 34.30
CA TYR A 60 -22.97 28.72 34.13
C TYR A 60 -22.38 27.68 33.19
N LEU A 61 -21.52 28.10 32.29
CA LEU A 61 -20.89 27.26 31.28
C LEU A 61 -19.38 27.41 31.35
N THR A 62 -18.68 26.33 31.02
CA THR A 62 -17.24 26.31 30.78
C THR A 62 -17.03 25.82 29.34
N GLY A 63 -16.52 26.67 28.47
CA GLY A 63 -16.15 26.33 27.10
C GLY A 63 -14.86 25.54 27.04
N VAL A 64 -14.83 24.47 26.25
CA VAL A 64 -13.68 23.58 26.09
C VAL A 64 -13.49 23.28 24.61
N ASP A 65 -12.25 23.31 24.15
CA ASP A 65 -11.89 23.00 22.78
C ASP A 65 -11.19 21.64 22.71
N ILE A 66 -11.94 20.63 22.26
CA ILE A 66 -11.46 19.25 22.09
C ILE A 66 -11.60 18.87 20.63
N SER A 67 -10.47 18.57 19.98
CA SER A 67 -10.44 18.19 18.57
C SER A 67 -9.32 17.20 18.31
N LEU A 68 -9.62 16.06 17.69
CA LEU A 68 -8.62 15.11 17.23
C LEU A 68 -8.38 15.33 15.73
N ASP A 69 -7.20 15.77 15.35
CA ASP A 69 -6.91 16.24 13.99
C ASP A 69 -5.83 15.40 13.30
N VAL A 70 -6.01 15.19 12.00
CA VAL A 70 -5.13 14.39 11.12
C VAL A 70 -4.95 15.09 9.77
N ASP A 71 -4.03 14.62 8.92
CA ASP A 71 -3.80 15.18 7.58
C ASP A 71 -4.88 14.77 6.56
N THR A 72 -6.10 15.30 6.71
CA THR A 72 -7.22 15.02 5.80
C THR A 72 -7.03 15.56 4.40
N GLY A 73 -6.22 16.62 4.26
CA GLY A 73 -5.92 17.30 3.00
C GLY A 73 -4.76 16.69 2.22
N ARG A 74 -4.09 15.66 2.77
CA ARG A 74 -3.01 14.90 2.13
C ARG A 74 -1.82 15.78 1.71
N LYS A 75 -1.38 16.66 2.61
CA LYS A 75 -0.27 17.61 2.38
C LYS A 75 0.99 17.30 3.21
N GLY A 76 1.01 16.18 3.90
CA GLY A 76 2.10 15.73 4.77
C GLY A 76 2.14 16.44 6.12
N LYS A 77 1.13 17.25 6.46
CA LYS A 77 1.08 18.02 7.72
C LYS A 77 -0.35 18.08 8.25
N VAL A 78 -0.51 17.83 9.56
CA VAL A 78 -1.79 18.03 10.24
C VAL A 78 -2.14 19.51 10.25
N LYS A 79 -3.33 19.83 9.75
CA LYS A 79 -3.91 21.16 9.85
C LYS A 79 -5.30 21.04 10.45
N ARG A 80 -5.57 21.93 11.40
CA ARG A 80 -6.93 22.12 11.91
C ARG A 80 -7.82 22.59 10.77
N GLY A 81 -8.91 21.88 10.53
CA GLY A 81 -9.86 22.19 9.48
C GLY A 81 -11.27 21.79 9.87
N GLN A 82 -12.26 22.45 9.29
CA GLN A 82 -13.68 22.12 9.46
C GLN A 82 -14.14 21.00 8.51
N GLY A 83 -13.23 20.39 7.76
CA GLY A 83 -13.52 19.32 6.82
C GLY A 83 -13.89 18.02 7.51
N ASP A 84 -14.55 17.13 6.77
CA ASP A 84 -14.88 15.80 7.27
C ASP A 84 -13.62 14.97 7.49
N LYS A 85 -13.34 14.67 8.76
CA LYS A 85 -12.24 13.81 9.20
C LYS A 85 -12.69 12.40 9.62
N LYS A 86 -14.01 12.15 9.61
CA LYS A 86 -14.65 10.90 10.02
C LYS A 86 -14.92 9.96 8.84
N SER A 87 -14.69 10.41 7.62
CA SER A 87 -14.83 9.60 6.42
C SER A 87 -13.62 9.71 5.51
N TRP A 88 -13.58 8.85 4.51
CA TRP A 88 -12.50 8.76 3.54
C TRP A 88 -13.10 8.73 2.13
N ARG A 89 -12.54 9.53 1.21
CA ARG A 89 -13.05 9.65 -0.17
C ARG A 89 -11.93 9.50 -1.22
N TRP A 90 -12.18 8.67 -2.24
CA TRP A 90 -11.31 8.49 -3.41
C TRP A 90 -11.32 9.72 -4.33
N GLY A 91 -10.30 9.85 -5.18
CA GLY A 91 -10.25 10.84 -6.25
C GLY A 91 -9.40 12.08 -5.95
N PRO A 92 -9.21 12.96 -6.94
CA PRO A 92 -8.43 14.19 -6.80
C PRO A 92 -9.05 15.18 -5.80
N GLU A 93 -10.38 15.24 -5.74
CA GLU A 93 -11.15 15.99 -4.74
C GLU A 93 -11.42 15.15 -3.46
N GLY A 94 -10.75 14.01 -3.35
CA GLY A 94 -10.83 13.10 -2.22
C GLY A 94 -10.13 13.65 -0.99
N TYR A 95 -10.55 13.20 0.18
CA TYR A 95 -10.03 13.62 1.48
C TYR A 95 -9.95 12.43 2.43
N GLY A 96 -9.36 12.66 3.59
CA GLY A 96 -9.13 11.66 4.63
C GLY A 96 -7.67 11.28 4.73
N ALA A 97 -7.24 10.95 5.95
CA ALA A 97 -5.85 10.66 6.25
C ALA A 97 -5.41 9.30 5.71
N ILE A 98 -4.11 9.17 5.46
CA ILE A 98 -3.47 7.96 4.94
C ILE A 98 -2.46 7.50 5.98
N LEU A 99 -2.38 6.19 6.18
CA LEU A 99 -1.50 5.52 7.11
C LEU A 99 -0.63 4.50 6.37
N LEU A 100 0.69 4.51 6.59
CA LEU A 100 1.59 3.49 6.07
C LEU A 100 1.58 2.27 6.99
N VAL A 101 1.73 1.09 6.39
CA VAL A 101 2.08 -0.12 7.14
C VAL A 101 3.58 -0.06 7.41
N ASN A 102 3.96 -0.01 8.68
CA ASN A 102 5.33 0.23 9.13
C ASN A 102 6.17 -1.05 9.09
N CYS A 103 6.38 -1.54 7.88
CA CYS A 103 6.88 -2.88 7.58
C CYS A 103 8.35 -2.92 7.14
N ASP A 104 9.11 -1.86 7.41
CA ASP A 104 10.55 -1.81 7.22
C ASP A 104 11.30 -2.01 8.55
N ARG A 105 12.58 -1.66 8.58
CA ARG A 105 13.43 -1.81 9.77
C ARG A 105 14.47 -0.71 9.82
N ASP A 106 14.13 0.40 10.46
CA ASP A 106 15.01 1.55 10.63
C ASP A 106 16.14 1.29 11.63
N SER A 107 15.88 0.45 12.65
CA SER A 107 16.89 0.11 13.64
C SER A 107 17.72 -1.10 13.21
N LEU A 108 19.01 -0.87 12.97
CA LEU A 108 19.99 -1.95 12.74
C LEU A 108 20.16 -2.91 13.94
N ARG A 109 19.63 -2.55 15.12
CA ARG A 109 19.67 -3.40 16.33
C ARG A 109 18.46 -4.32 16.44
N SER A 110 17.37 -4.03 15.73
CA SER A 110 16.18 -4.88 15.70
C SER A 110 16.40 -6.10 14.81
N ARG A 111 15.73 -7.20 15.16
CA ARG A 111 15.71 -8.43 14.34
C ARG A 111 14.45 -8.54 13.49
N GLY A 112 13.40 -7.78 13.79
CA GLY A 112 12.09 -7.85 13.15
C GLY A 112 11.72 -6.57 12.40
N LEU A 113 10.48 -6.54 11.93
CA LEU A 113 9.82 -5.36 11.38
C LEU A 113 9.51 -4.38 12.52
N ASP A 114 9.54 -3.08 12.26
CA ASP A 114 9.32 -2.08 13.31
C ASP A 114 7.93 -2.23 13.95
N HIS A 115 6.89 -2.49 13.16
CA HIS A 115 5.52 -2.74 13.67
C HIS A 115 5.35 -4.02 14.52
N ALA A 116 6.37 -4.87 14.67
CA ALA A 116 6.29 -6.10 15.46
C ALA A 116 6.53 -5.85 16.96
N ASP A 117 7.17 -4.72 17.30
CA ASP A 117 7.50 -4.34 18.66
C ASP A 117 6.53 -3.27 19.20
N SER A 118 6.24 -3.30 20.50
CA SER A 118 5.41 -2.26 21.17
C SER A 118 6.23 -1.07 21.67
N GLN A 119 7.54 -1.05 21.38
CA GLN A 119 8.47 -0.01 21.79
C GLN A 119 9.20 0.56 20.58
N LEU A 120 9.29 1.88 20.55
CA LEU A 120 10.03 2.60 19.52
C LEU A 120 11.52 2.29 19.64
N THR A 121 12.13 1.77 18.57
CA THR A 121 13.56 1.37 18.58
C THR A 121 14.49 2.38 17.91
N SER A 122 13.93 3.28 17.09
CA SER A 122 14.63 4.39 16.43
C SER A 122 13.74 5.63 16.39
N LEU A 123 14.32 6.83 16.41
CA LEU A 123 13.56 8.06 16.14
C LEU A 123 13.29 8.25 14.64
N ASP A 124 14.02 7.54 13.77
CA ASP A 124 13.78 7.57 12.33
C ASP A 124 12.43 6.95 11.96
N ASP A 125 12.00 5.93 12.70
CA ASP A 125 10.72 5.21 12.59
C ASP A 125 9.50 6.16 12.67
N LEU A 126 9.61 7.26 13.43
CA LEU A 126 8.56 8.29 13.50
C LEU A 126 8.29 8.98 12.14
N LYS A 127 9.19 8.87 11.16
CA LYS A 127 9.04 9.45 9.81
C LYS A 127 8.09 8.61 8.94
N ASP A 128 7.91 7.34 9.26
CA ASP A 128 7.00 6.40 8.58
C ASP A 128 5.59 6.46 9.19
N MET A 129 5.49 7.00 10.40
CA MET A 129 4.24 7.20 11.11
C MET A 129 3.48 8.46 10.67
N SER A 130 2.16 8.35 10.66
CA SER A 130 1.26 9.47 10.36
C SER A 130 1.01 10.33 11.60
N PRO A 131 1.16 11.66 11.52
CA PRO A 131 0.93 12.53 12.64
C PRO A 131 -0.57 12.67 12.95
N MET A 132 -0.90 12.70 14.24
CA MET A 132 -2.23 12.99 14.77
C MET A 132 -2.09 13.96 15.95
N VAL A 133 -2.94 14.98 16.03
CA VAL A 133 -2.84 16.02 17.07
C VAL A 133 -4.15 16.11 17.83
N LEU A 134 -4.09 15.98 19.15
CA LEU A 134 -5.20 16.29 20.04
C LEU A 134 -5.08 17.74 20.49
N THR A 135 -6.08 18.56 20.19
CA THR A 135 -6.30 19.86 20.85
C THR A 135 -7.17 19.64 22.08
N CYS A 136 -6.78 20.25 23.21
CA CYS A 136 -7.45 20.16 24.51
C CYS A 136 -7.31 21.49 25.28
N ASP A 137 -7.88 22.57 24.76
CA ASP A 137 -7.83 23.91 25.38
C ASP A 137 -9.02 24.14 26.33
N GLY A 138 -8.75 24.71 27.50
CA GLY A 138 -9.72 24.94 28.56
C GLY A 138 -9.06 25.07 29.95
N PRO A 139 -9.82 25.40 31.00
CA PRO A 139 -9.28 25.57 32.34
C PRO A 139 -8.74 24.26 32.91
N ASP A 140 -7.53 24.25 33.47
CA ASP A 140 -6.88 23.03 34.00
C ASP A 140 -7.75 22.32 35.05
N LYS A 141 -8.42 23.10 35.92
CA LYS A 141 -9.31 22.57 36.97
C LYS A 141 -10.49 21.76 36.43
N LEU A 142 -10.88 21.95 35.16
CA LEU A 142 -11.92 21.13 34.55
C LEU A 142 -11.44 19.68 34.42
N PHE A 143 -10.18 19.50 34.04
CA PHE A 143 -9.59 18.20 33.76
C PHE A 143 -9.24 17.39 35.01
N ASP A 144 -9.43 17.97 36.21
CA ASP A 144 -9.33 17.24 37.49
C ASP A 144 -10.46 16.21 37.63
N ASN A 145 -11.66 16.53 37.13
CA ASN A 145 -12.86 15.71 37.25
C ASN A 145 -13.41 15.23 35.89
N HIS A 146 -12.89 15.78 34.78
CA HIS A 146 -13.22 15.35 33.42
C HIS A 146 -11.98 14.85 32.69
N MET A 147 -12.03 13.62 32.21
CA MET A 147 -10.85 12.98 31.62
C MET A 147 -10.98 12.85 30.11
N LEU A 148 -9.87 13.08 29.41
CA LEU A 148 -9.75 12.75 27.99
C LEU A 148 -9.33 11.29 27.84
N VAL A 149 -10.11 10.52 27.09
CA VAL A 149 -9.83 9.10 26.82
C VAL A 149 -9.73 8.89 25.31
N LEU A 150 -8.54 8.51 24.84
CA LEU A 150 -8.32 8.09 23.47
C LEU A 150 -8.66 6.61 23.35
N ASN A 151 -9.44 6.21 22.33
CA ASN A 151 -9.96 4.86 22.19
C ASN A 151 -9.88 4.36 20.74
N VAL A 152 -9.76 3.04 20.62
CA VAL A 152 -9.81 2.29 19.36
C VAL A 152 -10.68 1.05 19.56
N SER A 153 -11.39 0.60 18.52
CA SER A 153 -12.15 -0.65 18.58
C SER A 153 -11.21 -1.84 18.73
N TYR A 154 -11.70 -2.95 19.29
CA TYR A 154 -10.90 -4.19 19.39
C TYR A 154 -10.46 -4.73 18.01
N SER A 155 -11.25 -4.51 16.96
CA SER A 155 -10.88 -4.92 15.60
C SER A 155 -9.72 -4.08 15.07
N ASP A 156 -9.79 -2.77 15.26
CA ASP A 156 -8.83 -1.82 14.69
C ASP A 156 -7.55 -1.78 15.52
N SER A 157 -7.62 -2.12 16.83
CA SER A 157 -6.45 -2.18 17.70
C SER A 157 -5.42 -3.21 17.23
N LYS A 158 -5.83 -4.21 16.45
CA LYS A 158 -4.92 -5.20 15.83
C LYS A 158 -4.29 -4.70 14.52
N ARG A 159 -4.73 -3.55 14.02
CA ARG A 159 -4.39 -3.01 12.70
C ARG A 159 -3.51 -1.76 12.79
N LEU A 160 -3.43 -1.11 13.96
CA LEU A 160 -2.67 0.12 14.17
C LEU A 160 -1.96 0.14 15.52
N GLY A 161 -0.89 0.92 15.60
CA GLY A 161 -0.23 1.36 16.83
C GLY A 161 -0.29 2.89 16.94
N VAL A 162 -0.40 3.42 18.17
CA VAL A 162 -0.32 4.86 18.43
C VAL A 162 0.73 5.12 19.50
N PHE A 163 1.69 5.98 19.20
CA PHE A 163 2.75 6.40 20.11
C PHE A 163 2.56 7.85 20.54
N CYS A 164 2.91 8.12 21.80
CA CYS A 164 2.92 9.45 22.38
C CYS A 164 4.16 9.62 23.24
N ALA A 165 4.82 10.78 23.13
CA ALA A 165 5.93 11.13 24.01
C ALA A 165 5.42 11.86 25.26
N ARG A 166 5.80 11.38 26.45
CA ARG A 166 5.55 12.07 27.72
C ARG A 166 6.88 12.29 28.45
N GLY A 167 7.17 13.53 28.84
CA GLY A 167 8.39 13.88 29.59
C GLY A 167 9.57 14.36 28.75
N GLY A 168 9.42 14.49 27.43
CA GLY A 168 10.46 15.00 26.53
C GLY A 168 10.29 14.51 25.09
N ASN A 169 11.36 14.60 24.31
CA ASN A 169 11.43 14.15 22.91
C ASN A 169 12.51 13.06 22.70
N SER A 170 12.99 12.44 23.77
CA SER A 170 13.97 11.36 23.70
C SER A 170 13.28 10.05 23.32
N LEU A 171 14.02 9.09 22.77
CA LEU A 171 13.48 7.77 22.39
C LEU A 171 12.71 7.09 23.54
N SER A 172 13.24 7.19 24.77
CA SER A 172 12.64 6.61 25.99
C SER A 172 11.30 7.24 26.40
N ASP A 173 11.00 8.44 25.89
CA ASP A 173 9.81 9.19 26.27
C ASP A 173 8.58 8.72 25.48
N TYR A 174 8.80 8.06 24.34
CA TYR A 174 7.75 7.51 23.49
C TYR A 174 7.24 6.18 24.03
N LYS A 175 5.92 6.08 24.20
CA LYS A 175 5.22 4.86 24.61
C LYS A 175 4.08 4.57 23.65
N GLN A 176 3.85 3.30 23.35
CA GLN A 176 2.65 2.86 22.67
C GLN A 176 1.45 3.03 23.60
N VAL A 177 0.59 4.00 23.30
CA VAL A 177 -0.59 4.32 24.10
C VAL A 177 -1.84 3.58 23.61
N LEU A 178 -1.91 3.23 22.32
CA LEU A 178 -2.93 2.35 21.76
C LEU A 178 -2.29 1.31 20.84
N GLY A 179 -2.89 0.13 20.77
CA GLY A 179 -2.42 -0.96 19.92
C GLY A 179 -3.06 -2.30 20.28
N PRO A 180 -2.48 -3.44 19.87
CA PRO A 180 -3.07 -4.76 20.06
C PRO A 180 -3.39 -5.11 21.52
N HIS A 181 -2.60 -4.57 22.45
CA HIS A 181 -2.72 -4.80 23.88
C HIS A 181 -3.40 -3.65 24.64
N HIS A 182 -3.67 -2.51 23.99
CA HIS A 182 -4.20 -1.31 24.61
C HIS A 182 -5.30 -0.68 23.74
N GLN A 183 -6.58 -0.87 24.10
CA GLN A 183 -7.71 -0.30 23.34
C GLN A 183 -8.09 1.11 23.79
N SER A 184 -7.62 1.53 24.96
CA SER A 184 -7.93 2.83 25.56
C SER A 184 -6.72 3.43 26.26
N TYR A 185 -6.56 4.74 26.16
CA TYR A 185 -5.53 5.51 26.84
C TYR A 185 -6.16 6.71 27.55
N LYS A 186 -5.97 6.76 28.87
CA LYS A 186 -6.28 7.95 29.68
C LYS A 186 -5.20 8.98 29.40
N VAL A 187 -5.57 10.07 28.73
CA VAL A 187 -4.62 11.07 28.27
C VAL A 187 -4.01 11.79 29.47
N GLU A 188 -2.73 11.57 29.70
CA GLU A 188 -1.96 12.28 30.72
C GLU A 188 -1.72 13.71 30.22
N ARG A 189 -2.56 14.68 30.56
CA ARG A 189 -2.39 16.10 30.17
C ARG A 189 -1.65 16.89 31.26
N GLN A 190 -0.60 17.64 30.91
CA GLN A 190 0.04 18.56 31.87
C GLN A 190 -0.76 19.87 32.00
N PRO A 191 -0.72 20.56 33.16
CA PRO A 191 -1.31 21.90 33.29
C PRO A 191 -0.78 22.86 32.22
N GLY A 192 -1.69 23.58 31.55
CA GLY A 192 -1.38 24.48 30.45
C GLY A 192 -1.06 23.81 29.10
N GLU A 193 -1.00 22.47 29.02
CA GLU A 193 -0.81 21.74 27.76
C GLU A 193 -2.11 21.78 26.94
N ARG A 194 -2.06 22.40 25.76
CA ARG A 194 -3.24 22.59 24.89
C ARG A 194 -3.24 21.68 23.67
N LYS A 195 -2.10 21.10 23.34
CA LYS A 195 -1.91 20.24 22.17
C LYS A 195 -0.99 19.08 22.52
N ILE A 196 -1.39 17.89 22.12
CA ILE A 196 -0.62 16.66 22.31
C ILE A 196 -0.45 16.00 20.95
N SER A 197 0.79 15.69 20.59
CA SER A 197 1.14 15.03 19.34
C SER A 197 1.21 13.52 19.54
N PHE A 198 0.61 12.80 18.60
CA PHE A 198 0.63 11.35 18.50
C PHE A 198 1.18 10.95 17.13
N TYR A 199 1.80 9.78 17.08
CA TYR A 199 2.32 9.16 15.86
C TYR A 199 1.61 7.83 15.67
N VAL A 200 1.02 7.62 14.50
CA VAL A 200 0.21 6.44 14.19
C VAL A 200 0.93 5.60 13.15
N GLU A 201 1.04 4.30 13.40
CA GLU A 201 1.56 3.32 12.44
C GLU A 201 0.48 2.30 12.06
N GLY A 202 0.56 1.77 10.84
CA GLY A 202 -0.23 0.62 10.41
C GLY A 202 0.51 -0.69 10.66
N LEU A 203 -0.21 -1.71 11.11
CA LEU A 203 0.35 -3.03 11.42
C LEU A 203 0.03 -4.08 10.35
N THR A 204 -1.01 -3.85 9.55
CA THR A 204 -1.45 -4.82 8.52
C THR A 204 -1.95 -4.11 7.27
N PHE A 205 -1.56 -4.61 6.11
CA PHE A 205 -2.11 -4.20 4.82
C PHE A 205 -3.60 -4.54 4.67
N PRO A 206 -4.34 -3.86 3.77
CA PRO A 206 -5.65 -4.33 3.32
C PRO A 206 -5.61 -5.80 2.90
N ASP A 207 -6.64 -6.56 3.27
CA ASP A 207 -6.73 -7.99 2.98
C ASP A 207 -8.21 -8.43 2.89
N ALA A 208 -8.45 -9.73 2.67
CA ALA A 208 -9.79 -10.33 2.56
C ALA A 208 -10.71 -9.97 3.73
N ASP A 209 -10.14 -9.87 4.93
CA ASP A 209 -10.84 -9.59 6.19
C ASP A 209 -10.75 -8.11 6.61
N PHE A 210 -10.13 -7.25 5.79
CA PHE A 210 -9.84 -5.87 6.14
C PHE A 210 -9.82 -4.92 4.94
N VAL A 211 -10.82 -4.04 4.89
CA VAL A 211 -11.00 -3.06 3.80
C VAL A 211 -10.01 -1.89 3.81
N GLY A 212 -9.10 -1.86 4.79
CA GLY A 212 -8.06 -0.84 4.91
C GLY A 212 -8.50 0.46 5.60
N LEU A 213 -9.62 0.49 6.33
CA LEU A 213 -10.07 1.67 7.08
C LEU A 213 -10.02 1.40 8.58
N VAL A 214 -9.45 2.34 9.35
CA VAL A 214 -9.40 2.28 10.82
C VAL A 214 -9.84 3.60 11.43
N SER A 215 -10.44 3.54 12.61
CA SER A 215 -10.97 4.72 13.32
C SER A 215 -10.34 4.89 14.70
N LEU A 216 -9.98 6.13 15.03
CA LEU A 216 -9.52 6.54 16.36
C LEU A 216 -10.46 7.60 16.91
N SER A 217 -10.79 7.53 18.19
CA SER A 217 -11.68 8.51 18.83
C SER A 217 -11.09 9.05 20.12
N VAL A 218 -11.36 10.32 20.42
CA VAL A 218 -11.15 10.91 21.74
C VAL A 218 -12.50 11.24 22.36
N SER A 219 -12.68 10.87 23.62
CA SER A 219 -13.87 11.21 24.40
C SER A 219 -13.52 12.06 25.61
N LEU A 220 -14.34 13.07 25.91
CA LEU A 220 -14.36 13.71 27.21
C LEU A 220 -15.33 12.96 28.11
N VAL A 221 -14.85 12.45 29.23
CA VAL A 221 -15.60 11.59 30.14
C VAL A 221 -15.72 12.26 31.50
N ASP A 222 -16.92 12.29 32.06
CA ASP A 222 -17.15 12.73 33.43
C ASP A 222 -16.84 11.58 34.41
N THR A 223 -15.83 11.79 35.25
CA THR A 223 -15.33 10.77 36.20
C THR A 223 -16.10 10.72 37.52
N GLU A 224 -16.97 11.70 37.79
CA GLU A 224 -17.82 11.71 39.00
C GLU A 224 -19.07 10.84 38.84
N THR A 225 -19.44 10.50 37.60
CA THR A 225 -20.61 9.67 37.28
C THR A 225 -20.27 8.19 37.21
N LEU A 226 -21.16 7.33 37.75
CA LEU A 226 -21.06 5.87 37.66
C LEU A 226 -22.34 5.29 37.00
N PRO A 227 -22.23 4.64 35.82
CA PRO A 227 -21.02 4.44 35.01
C PRO A 227 -20.51 5.76 34.40
N GLU A 228 -19.21 5.81 34.10
CA GLU A 228 -18.57 6.94 33.41
C GLU A 228 -19.34 7.30 32.12
N VAL A 229 -19.77 8.56 31.98
CA VAL A 229 -20.55 9.03 30.83
C VAL A 229 -19.69 9.87 29.88
N PRO A 230 -19.61 9.52 28.57
CA PRO A 230 -18.96 10.36 27.58
C PRO A 230 -19.81 11.60 27.29
N LEU A 231 -19.29 12.79 27.57
CA LEU A 231 -19.93 14.08 27.30
C LEU A 231 -19.73 14.53 25.85
N PHE A 232 -18.59 14.17 25.27
CA PHE A 232 -18.21 14.53 23.90
C PHE A 232 -17.33 13.44 23.29
N THR A 233 -17.45 13.22 21.99
CA THR A 233 -16.57 12.34 21.23
C THR A 233 -16.25 12.93 19.87
N ASP A 234 -14.96 12.93 19.53
CA ASP A 234 -14.48 13.24 18.19
C ASP A 234 -13.70 12.05 17.61
N THR A 235 -13.79 11.86 16.30
CA THR A 235 -13.31 10.66 15.62
C THR A 235 -12.57 11.04 14.35
N VAL A 236 -11.49 10.32 14.06
CA VAL A 236 -10.74 10.41 12.81
C VAL A 236 -10.63 9.05 12.15
N VAL A 237 -10.58 9.04 10.81
CA VAL A 237 -10.40 7.83 10.00
C VAL A 237 -9.11 7.90 9.19
N PHE A 238 -8.38 6.79 9.19
CA PHE A 238 -7.24 6.56 8.31
C PHE A 238 -7.55 5.47 7.28
N ARG A 239 -6.98 5.61 6.08
CA ARG A 239 -6.86 4.50 5.13
C ARG A 239 -5.43 3.97 5.11
N MET A 240 -5.26 2.66 5.25
CA MET A 240 -4.00 1.98 4.99
C MET A 240 -3.59 2.15 3.53
N ALA A 241 -2.35 2.57 3.30
CA ALA A 241 -1.77 2.58 1.98
C ALA A 241 -1.71 1.15 1.42
N PRO A 242 -2.15 0.93 0.16
CA PRO A 242 -2.05 -0.37 -0.47
C PRO A 242 -0.59 -0.67 -0.86
N TRP A 243 -0.29 -1.95 -1.04
CA TRP A 243 0.92 -2.36 -1.75
C TRP A 243 0.71 -2.23 -3.27
N ILE A 244 1.69 -1.66 -3.98
CA ILE A 244 1.58 -1.30 -5.40
C ILE A 244 2.78 -1.85 -6.18
N MET A 245 2.52 -2.63 -7.24
CA MET A 245 3.54 -3.15 -8.15
C MET A 245 4.01 -2.13 -9.18
N THR A 246 5.21 -2.33 -9.74
CA THR A 246 5.73 -1.50 -10.83
C THR A 246 5.89 -2.27 -12.14
N PRO A 247 5.26 -1.84 -13.25
CA PRO A 247 5.39 -2.52 -14.55
C PRO A 247 6.78 -2.33 -15.15
N ASN A 248 7.11 -3.18 -16.12
CA ASN A 248 8.35 -3.12 -16.90
C ASN A 248 8.61 -1.77 -17.59
N THR A 249 7.57 -0.94 -17.79
CA THR A 249 7.68 0.42 -18.32
C THR A 249 8.18 1.46 -17.32
N GLN A 250 8.22 1.14 -16.02
CA GLN A 250 8.78 2.05 -15.02
C GLN A 250 10.32 2.08 -15.09
N PRO A 251 10.95 3.25 -14.86
CA PRO A 251 12.41 3.37 -14.88
C PRO A 251 13.07 2.39 -13.90
N PRO A 252 14.07 1.60 -14.34
CA PRO A 252 14.79 0.68 -13.46
C PRO A 252 15.68 1.44 -12.47
N LEU A 253 15.83 0.91 -11.27
CA LEU A 253 16.72 1.43 -10.22
C LEU A 253 17.82 0.42 -9.89
N GLU A 254 17.41 -0.81 -9.55
CA GLU A 254 18.32 -1.90 -9.20
C GLU A 254 17.93 -3.19 -9.94
N LEU A 255 18.91 -3.89 -10.49
CA LEU A 255 18.78 -5.21 -11.12
C LEU A 255 19.38 -6.26 -10.20
N TYR A 256 18.58 -7.25 -9.80
CA TYR A 256 18.98 -8.36 -8.96
C TYR A 256 19.21 -9.61 -9.81
N VAL A 257 20.29 -10.33 -9.51
CA VAL A 257 20.65 -11.60 -10.19
C VAL A 257 21.39 -12.52 -9.23
N CYS A 258 21.23 -13.84 -9.35
CA CYS A 258 21.96 -14.81 -8.54
C CYS A 258 23.25 -15.27 -9.22
N SER A 259 24.34 -15.34 -8.45
CA SER A 259 25.53 -16.11 -8.83
C SER A 259 25.34 -17.57 -8.47
N VAL A 260 25.42 -18.46 -9.46
CA VAL A 260 25.15 -19.90 -9.32
C VAL A 260 26.20 -20.74 -10.03
N ILE A 261 26.35 -21.99 -9.58
CA ILE A 261 27.26 -22.97 -10.16
C ILE A 261 26.51 -24.29 -10.33
N ASP A 262 26.51 -24.84 -11.53
CA ASP A 262 25.83 -26.10 -11.84
C ASP A 262 26.79 -27.09 -12.55
N PRO A 263 26.35 -28.31 -12.92
CA PRO A 263 27.21 -29.28 -13.59
C PRO A 263 27.82 -28.82 -14.93
N HIS A 264 27.29 -27.75 -15.54
CA HIS A 264 27.81 -27.13 -16.76
C HIS A 264 28.78 -25.98 -16.48
N GLY A 265 28.91 -25.54 -15.22
CA GLY A 265 29.88 -24.54 -14.78
C GLY A 265 29.26 -23.37 -14.02
N SER A 266 30.03 -22.28 -13.90
CA SER A 266 29.58 -21.02 -13.32
C SER A 266 28.80 -20.19 -14.35
N ASN A 267 27.80 -19.42 -13.89
CA ASN A 267 27.10 -18.43 -14.73
C ASN A 267 27.86 -17.09 -14.87
N GLU A 268 29.17 -17.04 -14.58
CA GLU A 268 29.97 -15.81 -14.60
C GLU A 268 29.85 -15.01 -15.89
N LYS A 269 29.87 -15.67 -17.06
CA LYS A 269 29.71 -14.98 -18.35
C LYS A 269 28.35 -14.28 -18.48
N PHE A 270 27.29 -14.90 -17.96
CA PHE A 270 25.96 -14.30 -17.91
C PHE A 270 25.94 -13.08 -16.99
N LEU A 271 26.62 -13.15 -15.84
CA LEU A 271 26.73 -12.02 -14.90
C LEU A 271 27.49 -10.84 -15.51
N GLU A 272 28.54 -11.09 -16.30
CA GLU A 272 29.23 -10.05 -17.08
C GLU A 272 28.27 -9.37 -18.08
N ASP A 273 27.51 -10.15 -18.82
CA ASP A 273 26.55 -9.62 -19.80
C ASP A 273 25.43 -8.80 -19.12
N MET A 274 24.97 -9.23 -17.93
CA MET A 274 24.03 -8.47 -17.09
C MET A 274 24.64 -7.17 -16.57
N SER A 275 25.91 -7.20 -16.17
CA SER A 275 26.66 -6.01 -15.74
C SER A 275 26.77 -4.98 -16.86
N ASP A 276 27.12 -5.42 -18.07
CA ASP A 276 27.20 -4.53 -19.24
C ASP A 276 25.84 -3.93 -19.60
N LEU A 277 24.76 -4.72 -19.50
CA LEU A 277 23.41 -4.24 -19.74
C LEU A 277 22.96 -3.23 -18.68
N ALA A 278 23.18 -3.53 -17.39
CA ALA A 278 22.82 -2.66 -16.28
C ALA A 278 23.59 -1.33 -16.35
N LEU A 279 24.88 -1.38 -16.68
CA LEU A 279 25.72 -0.19 -16.88
C LEU A 279 25.16 0.72 -17.99
N LYS A 280 24.75 0.15 -19.15
CA LYS A 280 24.13 0.92 -20.24
C LYS A 280 22.82 1.60 -19.82
N ALA A 281 22.06 0.96 -18.95
CA ALA A 281 20.80 1.47 -18.44
C ALA A 281 20.94 2.41 -17.22
N ASN A 282 22.17 2.63 -16.72
CA ASN A 282 22.44 3.32 -15.45
C ASN A 282 21.63 2.72 -14.28
N CYS A 283 21.55 1.38 -14.25
CA CYS A 283 20.88 0.58 -13.24
C CYS A 283 21.92 -0.07 -12.34
N LYS A 284 21.72 -0.05 -11.01
CA LYS A 284 22.64 -0.68 -10.06
C LYS A 284 22.47 -2.20 -10.11
N LEU A 285 23.57 -2.94 -10.28
CA LEU A 285 23.55 -4.41 -10.26
C LEU A 285 23.75 -4.93 -8.83
N ILE A 286 22.86 -5.81 -8.38
CA ILE A 286 22.93 -6.53 -7.11
C ILE A 286 23.08 -8.02 -7.39
N ILE A 287 24.22 -8.60 -7.02
CA ILE A 287 24.48 -10.03 -7.19
C ILE A 287 24.23 -10.74 -5.86
N CYS A 288 23.23 -11.62 -5.82
CA CYS A 288 23.00 -12.51 -4.69
C CYS A 288 24.01 -13.67 -4.74
N PRO A 289 24.90 -13.79 -3.75
CA PRO A 289 25.97 -14.81 -3.77
C PRO A 289 25.41 -16.21 -3.51
N LEU A 290 26.17 -17.23 -3.94
CA LEU A 290 25.83 -18.65 -3.79
C LEU A 290 25.44 -19.04 -2.35
N THR A 291 26.13 -18.46 -1.36
CA THR A 291 25.88 -18.71 0.07
C THR A 291 24.51 -18.20 0.55
N ALA A 292 23.94 -17.20 -0.15
CA ALA A 292 22.66 -16.62 0.18
C ALA A 292 21.51 -17.24 -0.61
N ASN A 293 21.76 -17.68 -1.85
CA ASN A 293 20.75 -18.24 -2.75
C ASN A 293 20.64 -19.77 -2.72
N GLN A 294 21.61 -20.48 -2.11
CA GLN A 294 21.62 -21.96 -2.06
C GLN A 294 21.51 -22.62 -3.44
N ASN A 295 22.13 -22.00 -4.45
CA ASN A 295 22.10 -22.37 -5.86
C ASN A 295 20.72 -22.26 -6.54
N ASP A 296 19.79 -21.54 -5.91
CA ASP A 296 18.52 -21.15 -6.50
C ASP A 296 18.71 -19.89 -7.35
N ARG A 297 18.50 -20.04 -8.66
CA ARG A 297 18.76 -19.00 -9.65
C ARG A 297 17.55 -18.12 -9.95
N TRP A 298 16.37 -18.52 -9.48
CA TRP A 298 15.07 -17.97 -9.88
C TRP A 298 14.64 -16.84 -8.95
N ILE A 299 15.36 -15.73 -9.01
CA ILE A 299 15.11 -14.58 -8.12
C ILE A 299 13.80 -13.83 -8.45
N GLN A 300 13.29 -13.98 -9.67
CA GLN A 300 11.95 -13.51 -10.05
C GLN A 300 10.83 -14.28 -9.34
N ASP A 301 11.06 -15.56 -9.08
CA ASP A 301 10.02 -16.44 -8.53
C ASP A 301 9.78 -16.22 -7.03
N GLU A 302 10.82 -15.80 -6.30
CA GLU A 302 10.76 -15.72 -4.84
C GLU A 302 10.12 -14.42 -4.35
N MET A 303 10.21 -13.33 -5.11
CA MET A 303 9.80 -12.03 -4.62
C MET A 303 9.39 -11.07 -5.72
N GLU A 304 8.58 -10.09 -5.35
CA GLU A 304 8.10 -9.04 -6.23
C GLU A 304 8.34 -7.69 -5.57
N PHE A 305 8.93 -6.75 -6.30
CA PHE A 305 9.16 -5.40 -5.80
C PHE A 305 7.91 -4.55 -6.00
N GLY A 306 7.35 -4.08 -4.89
CA GLY A 306 6.34 -3.02 -4.88
C GLY A 306 6.77 -1.82 -4.06
N TYR A 307 5.83 -0.93 -3.79
CA TYR A 307 6.03 0.21 -2.91
C TYR A 307 4.75 0.58 -2.16
N VAL A 308 4.94 1.35 -1.09
CA VAL A 308 3.86 2.05 -0.37
C VAL A 308 4.11 3.55 -0.40
N GLU A 309 3.03 4.32 -0.30
CA GLU A 309 3.14 5.78 -0.36
C GLU A 309 2.06 6.46 0.47
N ALA A 310 2.48 7.47 1.21
CA ALA A 310 1.65 8.43 1.90
C ALA A 310 2.14 9.86 1.57
N PRO A 311 1.36 10.90 1.91
CA PRO A 311 1.75 12.28 1.60
C PRO A 311 3.08 12.74 2.21
N HIS A 312 3.54 12.09 3.29
CA HIS A 312 4.75 12.44 4.03
C HIS A 312 5.94 11.53 3.72
N LYS A 313 5.73 10.33 3.17
CA LYS A 313 6.76 9.29 3.04
C LYS A 313 6.40 8.24 1.98
N SER A 314 7.40 7.67 1.31
CA SER A 314 7.25 6.55 0.38
C SER A 314 8.52 5.70 0.41
N PHE A 315 8.34 4.38 0.39
CA PHE A 315 9.44 3.43 0.35
C PHE A 315 9.04 2.13 -0.37
N PRO A 316 10.00 1.40 -0.98
CA PRO A 316 9.77 0.10 -1.59
C PRO A 316 9.42 -0.97 -0.54
N VAL A 317 8.60 -1.95 -0.93
CA VAL A 317 8.20 -3.08 -0.10
C VAL A 317 8.31 -4.35 -0.93
N VAL A 318 9.16 -5.29 -0.50
CA VAL A 318 9.24 -6.63 -1.10
C VAL A 318 8.03 -7.44 -0.67
N PHE A 319 7.31 -7.99 -1.65
CA PHE A 319 6.36 -9.06 -1.41
C PHE A 319 7.10 -10.40 -1.61
N ASP A 320 7.18 -11.18 -0.55
CA ASP A 320 7.85 -12.48 -0.50
C ASP A 320 6.85 -13.61 -0.78
N SER A 321 7.14 -14.40 -1.82
CA SER A 321 6.31 -15.50 -2.30
C SER A 321 6.30 -16.66 -1.30
N PRO A 322 5.18 -17.40 -1.16
CA PRO A 322 5.18 -18.66 -0.40
C PRO A 322 5.97 -19.80 -1.07
N ARG A 323 6.75 -19.53 -2.12
CA ARG A 323 7.56 -20.51 -2.87
C ARG A 323 8.55 -21.25 -1.98
N ASP A 324 9.19 -20.55 -1.03
CA ASP A 324 9.99 -21.10 0.07
C ASP A 324 11.07 -22.14 -0.36
N ARG A 325 11.85 -21.85 -1.42
CA ARG A 325 13.00 -22.72 -1.82
C ARG A 325 14.35 -22.15 -1.35
N GLY A 326 15.38 -22.14 -2.20
CA GLY A 326 16.74 -21.76 -1.80
C GLY A 326 16.86 -20.27 -1.44
N LEU A 327 15.98 -19.45 -2.00
CA LEU A 327 15.90 -18.01 -1.78
C LEU A 327 14.97 -17.55 -0.63
N LYS A 328 14.32 -18.45 0.11
CA LYS A 328 13.31 -18.11 1.16
C LYS A 328 13.73 -17.06 2.19
N ASP A 329 15.03 -16.96 2.48
CA ASP A 329 15.56 -16.03 3.46
C ASP A 329 16.11 -14.74 2.80
N PHE A 330 16.17 -14.69 1.46
CA PHE A 330 16.74 -13.57 0.72
C PHE A 330 15.86 -12.31 0.77
N PRO A 331 14.54 -12.36 0.59
CA PRO A 331 13.66 -11.21 0.79
C PRO A 331 13.84 -10.54 2.15
N LYS A 332 13.99 -11.33 3.22
CA LYS A 332 14.27 -10.84 4.58
C LYS A 332 15.66 -10.22 4.75
N LYS A 333 16.60 -10.49 3.85
CA LYS A 333 17.92 -9.82 3.81
C LYS A 333 17.85 -8.45 3.13
N ILE A 334 16.83 -8.19 2.32
CA ILE A 334 16.57 -6.88 1.70
C ILE A 334 15.95 -5.91 2.72
N LEU A 335 15.15 -6.43 3.66
CA LEU A 335 14.57 -5.67 4.77
C LEU A 335 15.62 -4.79 5.47
N GLY A 336 15.33 -3.50 5.53
CA GLY A 336 16.20 -2.50 6.14
C GLY A 336 15.50 -1.14 6.21
N PRO A 337 16.26 -0.07 6.52
CA PRO A 337 15.70 1.28 6.56
C PRO A 337 15.12 1.67 5.21
N ASP A 338 13.89 2.19 5.19
CA ASP A 338 13.16 2.54 3.97
C ASP A 338 13.03 1.38 2.97
N PHE A 339 12.99 0.13 3.45
CA PHE A 339 12.75 -1.03 2.60
C PHE A 339 11.91 -2.09 3.33
N GLY A 340 10.61 -2.10 3.02
CA GLY A 340 9.65 -2.93 3.70
C GLY A 340 9.59 -4.39 3.23
N TYR A 341 8.91 -5.22 4.02
CA TYR A 341 8.69 -6.63 3.76
C TYR A 341 7.24 -7.02 4.06
N VAL A 342 6.66 -7.82 3.17
CA VAL A 342 5.35 -8.45 3.36
C VAL A 342 5.34 -9.85 2.78
N THR A 343 4.60 -10.78 3.37
CA THR A 343 4.39 -12.14 2.84
C THR A 343 2.98 -12.64 3.12
N ARG A 344 2.56 -13.72 2.45
CA ARG A 344 1.32 -14.46 2.73
C ARG A 344 1.62 -15.94 2.75
N GLU A 345 1.54 -16.53 3.94
CA GLU A 345 1.77 -17.96 4.15
C GLU A 345 0.60 -18.79 3.64
N VAL A 346 0.90 -19.90 2.94
CA VAL A 346 -0.11 -20.83 2.42
C VAL A 346 -0.33 -21.97 3.41
N PRO A 347 -1.55 -22.14 3.95
CA PRO A 347 -1.81 -23.17 4.93
C PRO A 347 -1.98 -24.55 4.25
N PHE A 348 -1.38 -25.59 4.84
CA PHE A 348 -1.56 -27.03 4.59
C PHE A 348 -1.13 -27.63 3.22
N SER A 349 -1.43 -27.00 2.09
CA SER A 349 -1.26 -27.63 0.76
C SER A 349 0.10 -27.39 0.08
N GLY A 350 0.96 -26.57 0.69
CA GLY A 350 2.21 -26.10 0.06
C GLY A 350 1.94 -25.19 -1.14
N ALA A 351 2.97 -24.44 -1.56
CA ALA A 351 2.92 -23.63 -2.77
C ALA A 351 3.02 -24.50 -4.04
N SER A 352 2.24 -24.12 -5.05
CA SER A 352 2.30 -24.66 -6.41
C SER A 352 3.29 -23.86 -7.28
N GLY A 353 3.56 -24.34 -8.50
CA GLY A 353 4.36 -23.56 -9.47
C GLY A 353 3.77 -22.18 -9.76
N LEU A 354 2.43 -22.04 -9.74
CA LEU A 354 1.73 -20.78 -10.01
C LEU A 354 1.81 -19.77 -8.84
N ASP A 355 2.38 -20.16 -7.71
CA ASP A 355 2.65 -19.28 -6.56
C ASP A 355 4.01 -18.57 -6.66
N SER A 356 4.85 -18.99 -7.59
CA SER A 356 6.10 -18.29 -7.92
C SER A 356 5.78 -16.98 -8.62
N PHE A 357 6.53 -15.92 -8.32
CA PHE A 357 6.21 -14.56 -8.78
C PHE A 357 6.66 -14.23 -10.21
N GLY A 358 7.29 -15.15 -10.95
CA GLY A 358 7.24 -15.14 -12.42
C GLY A 358 5.79 -15.19 -12.96
N ASN A 359 4.85 -15.73 -12.16
CA ASN A 359 3.41 -15.76 -12.45
C ASN A 359 2.64 -14.52 -11.95
N LEU A 360 3.33 -13.47 -11.50
CA LEU A 360 2.74 -12.23 -10.99
C LEU A 360 3.39 -11.03 -11.70
N ASP A 361 2.65 -10.40 -12.61
CA ASP A 361 3.12 -9.22 -13.36
C ASP A 361 2.08 -8.09 -13.25
N VAL A 362 2.36 -6.93 -13.83
CA VAL A 362 1.47 -5.77 -13.86
C VAL A 362 1.60 -5.00 -15.17
N SER A 363 0.46 -4.54 -15.69
CA SER A 363 0.46 -3.73 -16.90
C SER A 363 0.89 -2.29 -16.69
N PRO A 364 1.34 -1.59 -17.75
CA PRO A 364 1.43 -0.14 -17.77
C PRO A 364 0.07 0.51 -17.47
N PRO A 365 0.05 1.81 -17.16
CA PRO A 365 -1.20 2.56 -17.06
C PRO A 365 -2.03 2.42 -18.35
N VAL A 366 -3.30 2.06 -18.21
CA VAL A 366 -4.23 1.83 -19.33
C VAL A 366 -5.59 2.49 -19.08
N THR A 367 -6.37 2.68 -20.14
CA THR A 367 -7.77 3.09 -20.05
C THR A 367 -8.64 2.10 -20.81
N VAL A 368 -9.63 1.54 -20.13
CA VAL A 368 -10.54 0.52 -20.66
C VAL A 368 -11.93 1.11 -20.75
N GLY A 369 -12.38 1.40 -21.97
CA GLY A 369 -13.61 2.18 -22.17
C GLY A 369 -13.51 3.54 -21.49
N SER A 370 -14.37 3.81 -20.50
CA SER A 370 -14.34 5.05 -19.72
C SER A 370 -13.55 4.97 -18.40
N LYS A 371 -12.99 3.80 -18.06
CA LYS A 371 -12.31 3.58 -16.77
C LYS A 371 -10.80 3.62 -16.95
N ALA A 372 -10.16 4.58 -16.26
CA ALA A 372 -8.71 4.69 -16.21
C ALA A 372 -8.12 3.82 -15.09
N TYR A 373 -7.04 3.12 -15.40
CA TYR A 373 -6.19 2.38 -14.47
C TYR A 373 -4.80 3.03 -14.45
N PRO A 374 -4.63 4.15 -13.72
CA PRO A 374 -3.42 4.98 -13.80
C PRO A 374 -2.17 4.30 -13.20
N LEU A 375 -2.35 3.19 -12.48
CA LEU A 375 -1.30 2.37 -11.91
C LEU A 375 -1.17 1.01 -12.61
N GLY A 376 -1.87 0.84 -13.74
CA GLY A 376 -1.97 -0.43 -14.45
C GLY A 376 -2.90 -1.43 -13.79
N ARG A 377 -2.84 -2.68 -14.28
CA ARG A 377 -3.60 -3.81 -13.75
C ARG A 377 -2.69 -5.01 -13.54
N ILE A 378 -2.75 -5.62 -12.36
CA ILE A 378 -2.02 -6.84 -12.03
C ILE A 378 -2.51 -7.97 -12.94
N LEU A 379 -1.58 -8.79 -13.41
CA LEU A 379 -1.78 -9.95 -14.27
C LEU A 379 -1.25 -11.18 -13.55
N ILE A 380 -2.11 -12.18 -13.32
CA ILE A 380 -1.73 -13.44 -12.68
C ILE A 380 -2.18 -14.62 -13.50
N GLY A 381 -1.33 -15.63 -13.66
CA GLY A 381 -1.68 -16.82 -14.41
C GLY A 381 -2.51 -17.81 -13.59
N SER A 382 -3.41 -18.49 -14.27
CA SER A 382 -4.37 -19.43 -13.72
C SER A 382 -4.67 -20.56 -14.71
N SER A 383 -5.53 -21.48 -14.28
CA SER A 383 -6.11 -22.51 -15.13
C SER A 383 -7.38 -22.02 -15.83
N TYR A 384 -7.81 -22.75 -16.87
CA TYR A 384 -9.00 -22.39 -17.64
C TYR A 384 -10.23 -22.32 -16.72
N PRO A 385 -11.16 -21.36 -16.90
CA PRO A 385 -12.33 -21.25 -16.05
C PRO A 385 -13.12 -22.57 -15.96
N LYS A 386 -13.48 -22.98 -14.74
CA LYS A 386 -14.18 -24.25 -14.43
C LYS A 386 -13.36 -25.52 -14.65
N SER A 387 -12.06 -25.42 -14.92
CA SER A 387 -11.14 -26.55 -14.80
C SER A 387 -10.72 -26.75 -13.34
N GLY A 388 -10.33 -27.98 -12.97
CA GLY A 388 -9.70 -28.27 -11.68
C GLY A 388 -8.17 -28.10 -11.71
N GLY A 389 -7.65 -27.25 -12.60
CA GLY A 389 -6.23 -27.06 -12.84
C GLY A 389 -5.53 -26.25 -11.75
N ARG A 390 -4.23 -25.96 -11.95
CA ARG A 390 -3.44 -25.20 -10.98
C ARG A 390 -3.98 -23.76 -10.87
N ARG A 391 -3.80 -23.14 -9.71
CA ARG A 391 -4.13 -21.73 -9.48
C ARG A 391 -3.30 -21.19 -8.33
N MET A 392 -2.86 -19.93 -8.44
CA MET A 392 -2.20 -19.21 -7.36
C MET A 392 -3.03 -19.29 -6.07
N ALA A 393 -2.34 -19.41 -4.94
CA ALA A 393 -2.93 -19.58 -3.63
C ALA A 393 -3.92 -18.46 -3.33
N ARG A 394 -5.01 -18.86 -2.68
CA ARG A 394 -6.11 -17.95 -2.38
C ARG A 394 -5.65 -16.77 -1.52
N VAL A 395 -4.78 -17.00 -0.54
CA VAL A 395 -4.26 -15.95 0.35
C VAL A 395 -3.49 -14.87 -0.42
N VAL A 396 -2.72 -15.23 -1.45
CA VAL A 396 -2.02 -14.28 -2.31
C VAL A 396 -3.00 -13.52 -3.20
N ARG A 397 -3.94 -14.23 -3.85
CA ARG A 397 -4.96 -13.58 -4.71
C ARG A 397 -5.86 -12.63 -3.94
N ASP A 398 -6.31 -13.04 -2.76
CA ASP A 398 -7.19 -12.23 -1.92
C ASP A 398 -6.45 -10.98 -1.42
N PHE A 399 -5.16 -11.10 -1.06
CA PHE A 399 -4.28 -9.96 -0.76
C PHE A 399 -4.16 -8.98 -1.94
N LEU A 400 -3.79 -9.46 -3.13
CA LEU A 400 -3.64 -8.61 -4.32
C LEU A 400 -4.94 -7.89 -4.69
N LYS A 401 -6.08 -8.59 -4.58
CA LYS A 401 -7.40 -8.00 -4.82
C LYS A 401 -7.77 -6.94 -3.78
N ALA A 402 -7.43 -7.16 -2.51
CA ALA A 402 -7.74 -6.25 -1.42
C ALA A 402 -7.03 -4.89 -1.53
N GLN A 403 -5.93 -4.81 -2.29
CA GLN A 403 -5.23 -3.55 -2.56
C GLN A 403 -6.05 -2.58 -3.41
N GLN A 404 -7.03 -3.10 -4.19
CA GLN A 404 -7.97 -2.36 -5.07
C GLN A 404 -7.33 -1.61 -6.26
N VAL A 405 -6.19 -0.97 -6.06
CA VAL A 405 -5.63 0.06 -6.95
C VAL A 405 -5.04 -0.45 -8.26
N GLN A 406 -4.79 -1.76 -8.38
CA GLN A 406 -4.33 -2.41 -9.63
C GLN A 406 -5.23 -3.58 -10.04
N ALA A 407 -6.45 -3.68 -9.48
CA ALA A 407 -7.56 -4.56 -9.91
C ALA A 407 -7.16 -5.80 -10.77
N PRO A 408 -6.66 -6.89 -10.14
CA PRO A 408 -6.04 -8.02 -10.83
C PRO A 408 -6.90 -8.68 -11.91
N VAL A 409 -6.24 -9.20 -12.94
CA VAL A 409 -6.79 -9.99 -14.06
C VAL A 409 -6.14 -11.37 -14.07
N GLU A 410 -6.96 -12.41 -14.14
CA GLU A 410 -6.46 -13.78 -14.30
C GLU A 410 -6.30 -14.13 -15.79
N LEU A 411 -5.10 -14.57 -16.16
CA LEU A 411 -4.73 -15.09 -17.47
C LEU A 411 -4.67 -16.62 -17.43
N TYR A 412 -4.61 -17.26 -18.59
CA TYR A 412 -4.48 -18.70 -18.72
C TYR A 412 -3.02 -19.09 -18.93
N SER A 413 -2.35 -19.56 -17.88
CA SER A 413 -0.94 -20.00 -17.90
C SER A 413 -0.77 -21.50 -17.66
N ASP A 414 -1.81 -22.19 -17.15
CA ASP A 414 -1.72 -23.62 -16.77
C ASP A 414 -1.45 -24.58 -17.95
N TRP A 415 -1.43 -24.10 -19.19
CA TRP A 415 -0.98 -24.86 -20.35
C TRP A 415 0.55 -25.00 -20.44
N LEU A 416 1.31 -24.16 -19.74
CA LEU A 416 2.77 -24.23 -19.62
C LEU A 416 3.21 -25.18 -18.50
N SER A 417 4.36 -25.80 -18.67
CA SER A 417 4.93 -26.74 -17.68
C SER A 417 5.25 -26.01 -16.36
N VAL A 418 5.94 -24.87 -16.45
CA VAL A 418 6.21 -23.99 -15.31
C VAL A 418 4.94 -23.24 -14.91
N GLY A 419 4.25 -22.64 -15.88
CA GLY A 419 2.89 -22.13 -15.70
C GLY A 419 2.85 -20.65 -15.35
N HIS A 420 3.83 -19.87 -15.80
CA HIS A 420 3.98 -18.45 -15.47
C HIS A 420 3.52 -17.56 -16.62
N VAL A 421 3.14 -16.31 -16.31
CA VAL A 421 2.72 -15.34 -17.34
C VAL A 421 3.90 -14.75 -18.09
N ASP A 422 5.06 -14.61 -17.45
CA ASP A 422 6.29 -14.07 -18.04
C ASP A 422 6.87 -14.95 -19.16
N GLU A 423 6.46 -16.22 -19.25
CA GLU A 423 6.82 -17.14 -20.34
C GLU A 423 6.15 -16.80 -21.68
N PHE A 424 5.01 -16.11 -21.70
CA PHE A 424 4.30 -15.78 -22.94
C PHE A 424 3.88 -14.32 -23.04
N LEU A 425 4.10 -13.57 -21.97
CA LEU A 425 3.80 -12.15 -21.87
C LEU A 425 4.98 -11.45 -21.19
N SER A 426 5.77 -10.78 -22.01
CA SER A 426 6.15 -9.42 -21.71
C SER A 426 5.16 -8.54 -22.47
N PHE A 427 5.21 -7.22 -22.33
CA PHE A 427 4.71 -6.39 -23.44
C PHE A 427 5.70 -6.71 -24.57
N VAL A 428 5.54 -7.76 -25.41
CA VAL A 428 4.45 -7.95 -26.40
C VAL A 428 4.26 -9.43 -26.94
N PRO A 429 3.03 -9.96 -27.24
CA PRO A 429 2.78 -11.36 -27.73
C PRO A 429 2.35 -11.60 -29.21
N THR A 430 2.20 -12.90 -29.57
CA THR A 430 2.49 -13.65 -30.85
C THR A 430 1.30 -14.19 -31.71
N SER A 431 1.62 -14.80 -32.88
CA SER A 431 0.73 -15.56 -33.79
C SER A 431 1.28 -16.97 -34.18
N ASP A 432 0.56 -18.04 -33.82
CA ASP A 432 0.48 -19.38 -34.49
C ASP A 432 1.11 -20.65 -33.87
N GLN A 433 0.70 -20.97 -32.63
CA GLN A 433 0.01 -22.23 -32.27
C GLN A 433 -1.18 -21.88 -31.35
N LYS A 434 -2.14 -21.26 -32.03
CA LYS A 434 -2.96 -20.12 -31.65
C LYS A 434 -3.83 -20.19 -30.38
N LYS A 435 -4.40 -21.32 -29.96
CA LYS A 435 -5.58 -21.26 -29.05
C LYS A 435 -5.33 -20.69 -27.65
N CYS A 436 -4.24 -21.06 -26.97
CA CYS A 436 -3.99 -20.62 -25.59
C CYS A 436 -3.53 -19.15 -25.54
N ILE A 437 -2.57 -18.80 -26.41
CA ILE A 437 -2.05 -17.42 -26.49
C ILE A 437 -3.11 -16.47 -27.06
N ASP A 438 -3.88 -16.87 -28.09
CA ASP A 438 -4.97 -16.05 -28.62
C ASP A 438 -6.06 -15.81 -27.56
N TRP A 439 -6.36 -16.83 -26.74
CA TRP A 439 -7.30 -16.64 -25.63
C TRP A 439 -6.80 -15.56 -24.68
N ASN A 440 -5.51 -15.59 -24.31
CA ASN A 440 -4.89 -14.54 -23.50
C ASN A 440 -4.87 -13.20 -24.23
N ARG A 441 -4.55 -13.16 -25.53
CA ARG A 441 -4.56 -11.94 -26.37
C ARG A 441 -5.91 -11.26 -26.30
N GLU A 442 -7.00 -12.02 -26.44
CA GLU A 442 -8.36 -11.49 -26.37
C GLU A 442 -8.75 -11.06 -24.95
N VAL A 443 -8.30 -11.77 -23.91
CA VAL A 443 -8.47 -11.32 -22.53
C VAL A 443 -7.72 -10.01 -22.29
N LEU A 444 -6.46 -9.90 -22.70
CA LEU A 444 -5.64 -8.70 -22.54
C LEU A 444 -6.24 -7.52 -23.31
N LYS A 445 -6.62 -7.70 -24.58
CA LYS A 445 -7.29 -6.66 -25.37
C LYS A 445 -8.56 -6.15 -24.68
N ARG A 446 -9.37 -7.06 -24.15
CA ARG A 446 -10.60 -6.70 -23.44
C ARG A 446 -10.32 -6.00 -22.10
N GLU A 447 -9.44 -6.57 -21.28
CA GLU A 447 -9.22 -6.15 -19.89
C GLU A 447 -8.26 -4.97 -19.74
N LEU A 448 -7.46 -4.69 -20.78
CA LEU A 448 -6.49 -3.59 -20.84
C LEU A 448 -6.83 -2.56 -21.92
N GLY A 449 -7.87 -2.78 -22.73
CA GLY A 449 -8.31 -1.84 -23.77
C GLY A 449 -7.35 -1.76 -24.96
N LEU A 450 -6.61 -2.84 -25.23
CA LEU A 450 -5.60 -2.89 -26.29
C LEU A 450 -6.22 -3.17 -27.66
N THR A 451 -5.56 -2.67 -28.68
CA THR A 451 -5.80 -2.98 -30.10
C THR A 451 -4.63 -3.78 -30.66
N GLU A 452 -4.77 -4.27 -31.90
CA GLU A 452 -3.67 -4.95 -32.59
C GLU A 452 -2.45 -4.04 -32.83
N GLN A 453 -2.61 -2.72 -32.80
CA GLN A 453 -1.48 -1.79 -32.95
C GLN A 453 -0.59 -1.72 -31.70
N ASP A 454 -1.15 -2.10 -30.56
CA ASP A 454 -0.44 -2.12 -29.27
C ASP A 454 0.33 -3.44 -29.07
N ILE A 455 0.26 -4.35 -30.05
CA ILE A 455 0.77 -5.72 -29.95
C ILE A 455 1.80 -5.98 -31.06
N VAL A 456 2.90 -6.64 -30.70
CA VAL A 456 4.02 -7.00 -31.56
C VAL A 456 4.32 -8.48 -31.34
N ASP A 457 4.24 -9.25 -32.41
CA ASP A 457 4.43 -10.69 -32.33
C ASP A 457 5.92 -11.06 -32.35
N ILE A 458 6.45 -11.56 -31.23
CA ILE A 458 7.80 -12.12 -31.14
C ILE A 458 7.79 -13.61 -31.56
N PRO A 459 8.63 -14.03 -32.52
CA PRO A 459 8.65 -15.41 -32.98
C PRO A 459 9.20 -16.34 -31.90
N GLN A 460 8.35 -17.25 -31.41
CA GLN A 460 8.69 -18.22 -30.37
C GLN A 460 8.10 -19.59 -30.72
N LEU A 461 8.83 -20.67 -30.45
CA LEU A 461 8.35 -22.03 -30.63
C LEU A 461 8.29 -22.77 -29.30
N PHE A 462 7.26 -23.60 -29.16
CA PHE A 462 7.07 -24.49 -28.03
C PHE A 462 6.97 -25.94 -28.53
N PHE A 463 7.26 -26.89 -27.66
CA PHE A 463 6.95 -28.30 -27.87
C PHE A 463 6.16 -28.84 -26.68
N LEU A 464 5.38 -29.89 -26.91
CA LEU A 464 4.60 -30.53 -25.85
C LEU A 464 5.40 -31.63 -25.17
N ARG A 465 5.45 -31.58 -23.84
CA ARG A 465 5.90 -32.68 -22.99
C ARG A 465 4.71 -33.18 -22.17
N GLY A 466 4.10 -34.26 -22.63
CA GLY A 466 2.80 -34.70 -22.08
C GLY A 466 1.69 -33.73 -22.50
N SER A 467 1.00 -33.15 -21.52
CA SER A 467 -0.08 -32.16 -21.76
C SER A 467 0.36 -30.70 -21.58
N TYR A 468 1.62 -30.46 -21.24
CA TYR A 468 2.16 -29.12 -20.97
C TYR A 468 3.17 -28.71 -22.06
N ALA A 469 3.25 -27.40 -22.31
CA ALA A 469 4.21 -26.81 -23.24
C ALA A 469 5.52 -26.41 -22.53
N GLU A 470 6.64 -26.59 -23.23
CA GLU A 470 7.99 -26.11 -22.86
C GLU A 470 8.59 -25.36 -24.07
N ALA A 471 9.44 -24.36 -23.83
CA ALA A 471 10.07 -23.57 -24.90
C ALA A 471 11.05 -24.44 -25.73
N PHE A 472 10.93 -24.41 -27.06
CA PHE A 472 11.77 -25.22 -27.95
C PHE A 472 13.18 -24.63 -28.13
N PHE A 473 13.28 -23.30 -28.08
CA PHE A 473 14.52 -22.54 -27.99
C PHE A 473 14.32 -21.44 -26.93
N PRO A 474 15.41 -20.81 -26.42
CA PRO A 474 15.32 -19.79 -25.37
C PRO A 474 14.23 -18.76 -25.63
N ASP A 475 13.30 -18.62 -24.68
CA ASP A 475 12.10 -17.82 -24.86
C ASP A 475 12.42 -16.32 -24.90
N MET A 476 12.40 -15.75 -26.11
CA MET A 476 12.77 -14.35 -26.30
C MET A 476 11.80 -13.37 -25.63
N VAL A 477 10.58 -13.78 -25.29
CA VAL A 477 9.60 -12.93 -24.60
C VAL A 477 10.00 -12.74 -23.13
N ASN A 478 10.63 -13.73 -22.52
CA ASN A 478 11.08 -13.74 -21.12
C ASN A 478 12.41 -12.93 -20.96
N MET A 479 12.35 -11.65 -21.33
CA MET A 479 13.48 -10.72 -21.37
C MET A 479 13.49 -9.75 -20.17
N VAL A 480 14.67 -9.27 -19.78
CA VAL A 480 14.77 -8.16 -18.82
C VAL A 480 14.67 -6.81 -19.52
N VAL A 481 13.80 -5.93 -19.01
CA VAL A 481 13.52 -4.61 -19.59
C VAL A 481 14.10 -3.50 -18.70
N LEU A 482 15.17 -2.84 -19.15
CA LEU A 482 15.81 -1.73 -18.44
C LEU A 482 15.63 -0.42 -19.23
N GLY A 483 14.43 0.15 -19.15
CA GLY A 483 14.04 1.30 -19.95
C GLY A 483 14.04 0.93 -21.44
N LYS A 484 14.92 1.56 -22.23
CA LYS A 484 15.06 1.26 -23.66
C LYS A 484 16.04 0.12 -23.96
N TYR A 485 16.73 -0.43 -22.97
CA TYR A 485 17.71 -1.51 -23.16
C TYR A 485 17.08 -2.85 -22.79
N LEU A 486 17.07 -3.79 -23.73
CA LEU A 486 16.47 -5.11 -23.57
C LEU A 486 17.56 -6.17 -23.48
N GLY A 487 17.54 -6.98 -22.42
CA GLY A 487 18.35 -8.20 -22.30
C GLY A 487 17.49 -9.40 -22.69
N ILE A 488 17.66 -9.87 -23.93
CA ILE A 488 16.81 -10.87 -24.57
C ILE A 488 17.53 -12.22 -24.59
N PRO A 489 16.87 -13.34 -24.22
CA PRO A 489 17.45 -14.68 -24.35
C PRO A 489 17.93 -14.95 -25.77
N LYS A 490 19.14 -15.45 -25.93
CA LYS A 490 19.71 -15.71 -27.26
C LYS A 490 19.08 -16.97 -27.86
N PRO A 491 18.33 -16.90 -28.98
CA PRO A 491 17.52 -18.02 -29.44
C PRO A 491 18.28 -19.12 -30.19
N PHE A 492 19.54 -18.89 -30.58
CA PHE A 492 20.36 -19.81 -31.38
C PHE A 492 19.66 -20.35 -32.65
N GLY A 493 18.91 -19.48 -33.32
CA GLY A 493 18.18 -19.81 -34.54
C GLY A 493 19.07 -20.03 -35.79
N PRO A 494 18.44 -20.35 -36.94
CA PRO A 494 19.14 -20.60 -38.19
C PRO A 494 20.03 -19.43 -38.61
N ILE A 495 21.24 -19.75 -39.05
CA ILE A 495 22.20 -18.76 -39.54
C ILE A 495 21.98 -18.53 -41.04
N VAL A 496 21.54 -17.33 -41.39
CA VAL A 496 21.35 -16.88 -42.78
C VAL A 496 22.27 -15.68 -42.99
N ASN A 497 23.13 -15.73 -44.01
CA ASN A 497 24.11 -14.67 -44.31
C ASN A 497 24.99 -14.28 -43.10
N GLY A 498 25.37 -15.26 -42.27
CA GLY A 498 26.27 -15.06 -41.12
C GLY A 498 25.59 -14.52 -39.86
N ARG A 499 24.27 -14.38 -39.83
CA ARG A 499 23.51 -13.91 -38.65
C ARG A 499 22.33 -14.82 -38.34
N CYS A 500 21.93 -14.84 -37.07
CA CYS A 500 20.73 -15.55 -36.62
C CYS A 500 19.47 -14.81 -37.11
N CYS A 501 18.65 -15.48 -37.94
CA CYS A 501 17.49 -14.84 -38.54
C CYS A 501 16.40 -14.45 -37.50
N LEU A 502 16.32 -15.18 -36.38
CA LEU A 502 15.41 -14.84 -35.27
C LEU A 502 15.83 -13.56 -34.57
N GLU A 503 17.13 -13.40 -34.28
CA GLU A 503 17.67 -12.17 -33.69
C GLU A 503 17.42 -10.97 -34.61
N GLU A 504 17.67 -11.12 -35.91
CA GLU A 504 17.40 -10.05 -36.89
C GLU A 504 15.91 -9.72 -36.99
N LYS A 505 15.03 -10.74 -36.93
CA LYS A 505 13.59 -10.50 -36.92
C LYS A 505 13.16 -9.71 -35.69
N VAL A 506 13.61 -10.07 -34.50
CA VAL A 506 13.29 -9.33 -33.26
C VAL A 506 13.84 -7.90 -33.33
N ARG A 507 15.08 -7.70 -33.80
CA ARG A 507 15.61 -6.35 -34.03
C ARG A 507 14.73 -5.53 -34.97
N SER A 508 14.31 -6.12 -36.08
CA SER A 508 13.45 -5.43 -37.06
C SER A 508 12.08 -5.01 -36.50
N LEU A 509 11.60 -5.70 -35.46
CA LEU A 509 10.34 -5.39 -34.80
C LEU A 509 10.51 -4.32 -33.71
N LEU A 510 11.60 -4.38 -32.93
CA LEU A 510 11.75 -3.59 -31.71
C LEU A 510 12.66 -2.36 -31.86
N GLU A 511 13.74 -2.44 -32.65
CA GLU A 511 14.66 -1.31 -32.84
C GLU A 511 14.01 -0.06 -33.48
N PRO A 512 13.04 -0.18 -34.41
CA PRO A 512 12.29 0.99 -34.90
C PRO A 512 11.50 1.74 -33.83
N LEU A 513 11.20 1.09 -32.69
CA LEU A 513 10.53 1.71 -31.53
C LEU A 513 11.53 2.45 -30.61
N GLY A 514 12.82 2.48 -30.96
CA GLY A 514 13.87 3.07 -30.14
C GLY A 514 14.43 2.14 -29.05
N LEU A 515 14.10 0.85 -29.12
CA LEU A 515 14.58 -0.17 -28.18
C LEU A 515 15.92 -0.75 -28.65
N HIS A 516 16.82 -1.05 -27.72
CA HIS A 516 18.14 -1.61 -28.00
C HIS A 516 18.19 -3.09 -27.57
N CYS A 517 18.21 -3.99 -28.55
CA CYS A 517 18.21 -5.43 -28.32
C CYS A 517 19.62 -5.96 -28.03
N THR A 518 19.84 -6.53 -26.84
CA THR A 518 21.06 -7.27 -26.48
C THR A 518 20.69 -8.73 -26.27
N PHE A 519 21.21 -9.63 -27.12
CA PHE A 519 20.95 -11.06 -26.99
C PHE A 519 22.01 -11.71 -26.10
N ILE A 520 21.57 -12.29 -24.99
CA ILE A 520 22.44 -12.80 -23.93
C ILE A 520 22.29 -14.31 -23.86
N ASN A 521 23.41 -15.03 -23.74
CA ASN A 521 23.41 -16.48 -23.69
C ASN A 521 23.10 -16.97 -22.27
N ASP A 522 21.92 -17.54 -22.11
CA ASP A 522 21.41 -18.14 -20.88
C ASP A 522 21.17 -19.65 -21.02
N TYR A 523 21.57 -20.25 -22.15
CA TYR A 523 21.10 -21.57 -22.58
C TYR A 523 21.39 -22.68 -21.57
N LEU A 524 22.63 -22.78 -21.08
CA LEU A 524 23.02 -23.84 -20.16
C LEU A 524 22.59 -23.56 -18.71
N SER A 525 22.71 -22.30 -18.27
CA SER A 525 22.50 -21.92 -16.88
C SER A 525 21.04 -21.65 -16.53
N TYR A 526 20.18 -21.37 -17.52
CA TYR A 526 18.75 -21.06 -17.33
C TYR A 526 17.86 -21.89 -18.25
N HIS A 527 17.96 -21.77 -19.59
CA HIS A 527 17.00 -22.39 -20.53
C HIS A 527 16.87 -23.92 -20.34
N LYS A 528 17.99 -24.63 -20.12
CA LYS A 528 18.00 -26.08 -19.86
C LYS A 528 17.22 -26.48 -18.60
N LEU A 529 16.91 -25.52 -17.73
CA LEU A 529 16.19 -25.67 -16.48
C LEU A 529 14.78 -25.07 -16.56
N LEU A 530 14.28 -24.83 -17.78
CA LEU A 530 12.93 -24.35 -18.10
C LEU A 530 12.64 -22.91 -17.65
N GLY A 531 13.61 -22.00 -17.77
CA GLY A 531 13.38 -20.57 -17.57
C GLY A 531 14.47 -19.74 -18.26
N GLU A 532 14.26 -18.44 -18.40
CA GLU A 532 15.16 -17.56 -19.16
C GLU A 532 15.64 -16.35 -18.33
N ILE A 533 16.15 -15.31 -18.99
CA ILE A 533 16.68 -14.09 -18.36
C ILE A 533 15.70 -13.46 -17.36
N HIS A 534 14.44 -13.25 -17.72
CA HIS A 534 13.48 -12.59 -16.81
C HIS A 534 13.25 -13.46 -15.57
N CYS A 535 13.03 -14.77 -15.70
CA CYS A 535 12.93 -15.67 -14.54
C CYS A 535 14.19 -15.65 -13.65
N GLY A 536 15.37 -15.45 -14.24
CA GLY A 536 16.66 -15.42 -13.56
C GLY A 536 17.07 -14.06 -12.97
N THR A 537 16.29 -13.00 -13.18
CA THR A 537 16.58 -11.63 -12.74
C THR A 537 15.36 -10.99 -12.09
N ASN A 538 15.52 -9.90 -11.34
CA ASN A 538 14.39 -9.16 -10.79
C ASN A 538 14.75 -7.67 -10.71
N VAL A 539 13.81 -6.77 -10.98
CA VAL A 539 14.10 -5.33 -11.15
C VAL A 539 13.30 -4.49 -10.19
N LEU A 540 13.98 -3.80 -9.27
CA LEU A 540 13.38 -2.71 -8.50
C LEU A 540 13.25 -1.49 -9.40
N ARG A 541 12.06 -0.91 -9.48
CA ARG A 541 11.75 0.24 -10.34
C ARG A 541 11.26 1.43 -9.54
N LYS A 542 11.34 2.60 -10.17
CA LYS A 542 10.81 3.84 -9.60
C LYS A 542 9.28 3.74 -9.44
N PRO A 543 8.70 4.17 -8.30
CA PRO A 543 7.25 4.29 -8.12
C PRO A 543 6.57 5.16 -9.18
N PHE A 544 5.25 4.98 -9.35
CA PHE A 544 4.48 5.84 -10.24
C PHE A 544 4.49 7.29 -9.76
N PRO A 545 4.54 8.29 -10.68
CA PRO A 545 4.34 9.68 -10.30
C PRO A 545 2.88 9.97 -9.87
N PHE A 546 1.92 9.20 -10.41
CA PHE A 546 0.51 9.29 -10.05
C PHE A 546 0.29 8.78 -8.61
N LYS A 547 -0.40 9.56 -7.79
CA LYS A 547 -0.70 9.20 -6.40
C LYS A 547 -1.93 8.32 -6.31
N TRP A 548 -1.79 7.14 -5.71
CA TRP A 548 -2.85 6.13 -5.68
C TRP A 548 -4.17 6.64 -5.09
N TRP A 549 -4.14 7.53 -4.11
CA TRP A 549 -5.35 8.09 -3.50
C TRP A 549 -6.14 9.06 -4.41
N HIS A 550 -5.57 9.47 -5.55
CA HIS A 550 -6.27 10.29 -6.56
C HIS A 550 -7.06 9.46 -7.57
N MET A 551 -6.93 8.12 -7.59
CA MET A 551 -7.76 7.29 -8.45
C MET A 551 -9.16 7.09 -7.86
N VAL A 552 -10.06 6.51 -8.66
CA VAL A 552 -11.37 6.00 -8.23
C VAL A 552 -11.43 4.52 -8.63
N PRO A 553 -11.10 3.59 -7.71
CA PRO A 553 -10.96 2.16 -8.00
C PRO A 553 -12.20 1.43 -8.52
#